data_AF-A0A953XWJ6-F1
#
_entry.id   AF-A0A953XWJ6-F1
#
_cell.length_a   1.000
_cell.length_b   1.000
_cell.length_c   1.000
_cell.angle_alpha   90.00
_cell.angle_beta   90.00
_cell.angle_gamma   90.00
#
_symmetry.space_group_name_H-M   'P 1'
#
loop_
_entity.id
_entity.type
_entity.pdbx_description
1 polymer ?
#
loop_
_entity_poly.entity_id
_entity_poly.type
_entity_poly.pdbx_seq_one_letter_code
_entity_poly.pdbx_strand_id
1 'polypeptide(L)'
;SFRIVADLIEQFGLDVAVLAGQIYRAKTPQRLKLEAMVAQSIETRLDGKLVIARVSQQMLDATGCTESEANEMIIIPKSLKGGMVCIMFREMTPEHVKVSLRSEGQMPVNDIAAKFRGGGHLRAAGCQVYGRPIVDAEADIIAAVTEALESTLKETGGKIIV
;
A
#
# COMPACT_ATOMS: atom_id res chain seq x y z
N SER A 1 -25.03 3.12 -6.28
CA SER A 1 -24.77 2.38 -5.02
C SER A 1 -25.77 2.75 -3.93
N PHE A 2 -25.98 4.03 -3.61
CA PHE A 2 -26.81 4.44 -2.46
C PHE A 2 -28.25 3.92 -2.46
N ARG A 3 -28.93 3.88 -3.62
CA ARG A 3 -30.30 3.34 -3.69
C ARG A 3 -30.39 1.85 -3.34
N ILE A 4 -29.40 1.07 -3.79
CA ILE A 4 -29.28 -0.35 -3.43
C ILE A 4 -29.07 -0.52 -1.92
N VAL A 5 -28.24 0.34 -1.31
CA VAL A 5 -28.00 0.30 0.15
C VAL A 5 -29.29 0.59 0.92
N ALA A 6 -30.10 1.57 0.50
CA ALA A 6 -31.40 1.86 1.12
C ALA A 6 -32.35 0.66 1.03
N ASP A 7 -32.48 0.05 -0.16
CA ASP A 7 -33.32 -1.13 -0.37
C ASP A 7 -32.89 -2.30 0.55
N LEU A 8 -31.58 -2.51 0.73
CA LEU A 8 -31.05 -3.56 1.61
C LEU A 8 -31.34 -3.28 3.09
N ILE A 9 -31.28 -2.02 3.52
CA ILE A 9 -31.60 -1.63 4.90
C ILE A 9 -33.08 -1.89 5.17
N GLU A 10 -33.96 -1.46 4.27
CA GLU A 10 -35.41 -1.64 4.43
C GLU A 10 -35.83 -3.11 4.38
N GLN A 11 -35.28 -3.89 3.44
CA GLN A 11 -35.67 -5.29 3.27
C GLN A 11 -35.14 -6.23 4.37
N PHE A 12 -33.93 -5.98 4.85
CA PHE A 12 -33.25 -6.90 5.79
C PHE A 12 -33.07 -6.32 7.19
N GLY A 13 -33.54 -5.09 7.45
CA GLY A 13 -33.41 -4.43 8.74
C GLY A 13 -31.95 -4.18 9.15
N LEU A 14 -31.08 -3.88 8.18
CA LEU A 14 -29.64 -3.74 8.44
C LEU A 14 -29.36 -2.49 9.28
N ASP A 15 -28.72 -2.69 10.43
CA ASP A 15 -28.14 -1.59 11.20
C ASP A 15 -26.75 -1.24 10.63
N VAL A 16 -26.71 -0.15 9.87
CA VAL A 16 -25.48 0.35 9.24
C VAL A 16 -24.43 0.76 10.28
N ALA A 17 -24.85 1.29 11.43
CA ALA A 17 -23.93 1.72 12.47
C ALA A 17 -23.24 0.53 13.14
N VAL A 18 -23.99 -0.55 13.42
CA VAL A 18 -23.42 -1.81 13.93
C VAL A 18 -22.48 -2.42 12.91
N LEU A 19 -22.88 -2.52 11.64
CA LEU A 19 -22.05 -3.09 10.57
C LEU A 19 -20.76 -2.27 10.37
N ALA A 20 -20.85 -0.94 10.35
CA ALA A 20 -19.69 -0.08 10.27
C ALA A 20 -18.76 -0.25 11.48
N GLY A 21 -19.32 -0.45 12.68
CA GLY A 21 -18.55 -0.79 13.88
C GLY A 21 -17.78 -2.11 13.71
N GLN A 22 -18.44 -3.14 13.19
CA GLN A 22 -17.82 -4.45 12.95
C GLN A 22 -16.75 -4.43 11.85
N ILE A 23 -16.85 -3.53 10.87
CA ILE A 23 -15.87 -3.42 9.77
C ILE A 23 -14.70 -2.52 10.17
N TYR A 24 -14.98 -1.33 10.72
CA TYR A 24 -13.95 -0.31 10.93
C TYR A 24 -13.37 -0.29 12.35
N ARG A 25 -14.08 -0.84 13.35
CA ARG A 25 -13.64 -0.90 14.76
C ARG A 25 -13.33 -2.33 15.22
N ALA A 26 -12.87 -3.18 14.31
CA ALA A 26 -12.53 -4.58 14.60
C ALA A 26 -11.01 -4.86 14.65
N LYS A 27 -10.16 -3.83 14.73
CA LYS A 27 -8.71 -4.02 14.82
C LYS A 27 -8.32 -4.64 16.14
N THR A 28 -7.55 -5.72 16.09
CA THR A 28 -6.96 -6.37 17.25
C THR A 28 -5.77 -5.56 17.81
N PRO A 29 -5.37 -5.77 19.07
CA PRO A 29 -4.14 -5.18 19.60
C PRO A 29 -2.88 -5.52 18.77
N GLN A 30 -2.81 -6.74 18.23
CA GLN A 30 -1.74 -7.22 17.36
C GLN A 30 -1.66 -6.39 16.08
N ARG A 31 -2.82 -6.22 15.43
CA ARG A 31 -2.98 -5.37 14.23
C ARG A 31 -2.51 -3.95 14.49
N LEU A 32 -2.92 -3.34 15.60
CA LEU A 32 -2.50 -1.98 15.96
C LEU A 32 -0.99 -1.87 16.21
N LYS A 33 -0.37 -2.88 16.82
CA LYS A 33 1.10 -2.94 17.00
C LYS A 33 1.82 -3.04 15.66
N LEU A 34 1.32 -3.86 14.73
CA LEU A 34 1.89 -3.95 13.38
C LEU A 34 1.76 -2.62 12.64
N GLU A 35 0.60 -1.97 12.70
CA GLU A 35 0.40 -0.65 12.10
C GLU A 35 1.37 0.39 12.66
N ALA A 36 1.67 0.35 13.97
CA ALA A 36 2.66 1.22 14.58
C ALA A 36 4.09 0.93 14.06
N MET A 37 4.49 -0.34 13.95
CA MET A 37 5.80 -0.72 13.40
C MET A 37 5.94 -0.33 11.92
N VAL A 38 4.88 -0.50 11.14
CA VAL A 38 4.83 -0.07 9.74
C VAL A 38 4.89 1.46 9.62
N ALA A 39 4.19 2.19 10.48
CA ALA A 39 4.28 3.65 10.51
C ALA A 39 5.68 4.14 10.86
N GLN A 40 6.37 3.46 11.78
CA GLN A 40 7.77 3.74 12.13
C GLN A 40 8.75 3.45 10.99
N SER A 41 8.42 2.52 10.07
CA SER A 41 9.26 2.19 8.91
C SER A 41 9.06 3.12 7.71
N ILE A 42 8.20 4.15 7.84
CA ILE A 42 7.94 5.09 6.75
C ILE A 42 9.20 5.90 6.43
N GLU A 43 9.59 5.84 5.17
CA GLU A 43 10.56 6.74 4.53
C GLU A 43 9.86 7.55 3.45
N THR A 44 10.25 8.81 3.30
CA THR A 44 9.72 9.69 2.26
C THR A 44 10.81 10.20 1.34
N ARG A 45 10.48 10.34 0.05
CA ARG A 45 11.33 11.00 -0.95
C ARG A 45 10.51 12.02 -1.74
N LEU A 46 11.21 12.86 -2.51
CA LEU A 46 10.59 13.86 -3.39
C LEU A 46 9.60 14.75 -2.62
N ASP A 47 10.04 15.36 -1.51
CA ASP A 47 9.22 16.22 -0.65
C ASP A 47 7.91 15.56 -0.18
N GLY A 48 7.96 14.26 0.16
CA GLY A 48 6.81 13.50 0.65
C GLY A 48 5.89 12.96 -0.44
N LYS A 49 6.23 13.14 -1.73
CA LYS A 49 5.44 12.63 -2.86
C LYS A 49 5.60 11.12 -3.05
N LEU A 50 6.76 10.58 -2.69
CA LEU A 50 7.01 9.13 -2.65
C LEU A 50 7.06 8.68 -1.20
N VAL A 51 6.21 7.71 -0.84
CA VAL A 51 6.14 7.12 0.49
C VAL A 51 6.53 5.65 0.43
N ILE A 52 7.47 5.23 1.24
CA ILE A 52 7.98 3.86 1.26
C ILE A 52 7.75 3.32 2.66
N ALA A 53 7.23 2.10 2.77
CA ALA A 53 7.08 1.42 4.05
C ALA A 53 7.39 -0.07 3.90
N ARG A 54 7.64 -0.73 5.04
CA ARG A 54 8.08 -2.12 5.09
C ARG A 54 7.32 -2.93 6.13
N VAL A 55 7.09 -4.20 5.80
CA VAL A 55 6.71 -5.26 6.72
C VAL A 55 7.78 -6.36 6.65
N SER A 56 8.53 -6.54 7.73
CA SER A 56 9.51 -7.63 7.85
C SER A 56 8.89 -8.88 8.48
N GLN A 57 9.56 -10.03 8.33
CA GLN A 57 9.15 -11.25 9.05
C GLN A 57 9.26 -11.06 10.57
N GLN A 58 10.29 -10.33 11.03
CA GLN A 58 10.44 -9.98 12.45
C GLN A 58 9.25 -9.18 13.00
N MET A 59 8.65 -8.27 12.21
CA MET A 59 7.45 -7.54 12.64
C MET A 59 6.25 -8.48 12.78
N LEU A 60 6.11 -9.46 11.90
CA LEU A 60 5.06 -10.48 11.99
C LEU A 60 5.25 -11.35 13.23
N ASP A 61 6.46 -11.85 13.46
CA ASP A 61 6.80 -12.65 14.64
C ASP A 61 6.55 -11.88 15.95
N ALA A 62 6.94 -10.60 16.00
CA ALA A 62 6.79 -9.77 17.18
C ALA A 62 5.34 -9.41 17.51
N THR A 63 4.45 -9.41 16.51
CA THR A 63 3.05 -9.00 16.67
C THR A 63 2.09 -10.18 16.68
N GLY A 64 2.48 -11.33 16.11
CA GLY A 64 1.60 -12.46 15.86
C GLY A 64 0.56 -12.19 14.77
N CYS A 65 0.75 -11.15 13.94
CA CYS A 65 -0.16 -10.86 12.85
C CYS A 65 -0.03 -11.89 11.73
N THR A 66 -1.15 -12.14 11.06
CA THR A 66 -1.19 -13.05 9.93
C THR A 66 -0.63 -12.43 8.65
N GLU A 67 -0.32 -13.31 7.72
CA GLU A 67 0.04 -12.92 6.37
C GLU A 67 -1.06 -12.08 5.69
N SER A 68 -2.33 -12.37 5.96
CA SER A 68 -3.45 -11.59 5.42
C SER A 68 -3.43 -10.16 5.94
N GLU A 69 -3.24 -9.97 7.24
CA GLU A 69 -3.22 -8.66 7.87
C GLU A 69 -2.07 -7.78 7.37
N ALA A 70 -0.89 -8.37 7.15
CA ALA A 70 0.24 -7.66 6.58
C ALA A 70 -0.02 -7.15 5.15
N ASN A 71 -0.80 -7.86 4.33
CA ASN A 71 -1.13 -7.41 2.97
C ASN A 71 -1.98 -6.13 2.97
N GLU A 72 -2.69 -5.85 4.06
CA GLU A 72 -3.54 -4.66 4.18
C GLU A 72 -2.77 -3.44 4.69
N MET A 73 -1.52 -3.59 5.14
CA MET A 73 -0.71 -2.52 5.71
C MET A 73 -0.41 -1.38 4.74
N ILE A 74 -0.55 -1.59 3.43
CA ILE A 74 -0.42 -0.54 2.39
C ILE A 74 -1.33 0.69 2.67
N ILE A 75 -2.41 0.51 3.44
CA ILE A 75 -3.27 1.63 3.86
C ILE A 75 -2.52 2.67 4.71
N ILE A 76 -1.50 2.26 5.47
CA ILE A 76 -0.73 3.13 6.35
C ILE A 76 0.08 4.16 5.56
N PRO A 77 1.04 3.79 4.67
CA PRO A 77 1.75 4.78 3.88
C PRO A 77 0.83 5.52 2.89
N LYS A 78 -0.25 4.87 2.41
CA LYS A 78 -1.26 5.54 1.58
C LYS A 78 -1.96 6.70 2.31
N SER A 79 -2.11 6.61 3.64
CA SER A 79 -2.78 7.65 4.42
C SER A 79 -1.98 8.95 4.56
N LEU A 80 -0.69 8.98 4.16
CA LEU A 80 0.15 10.16 4.28
C LEU A 80 -0.35 11.27 3.34
N LYS A 81 -0.73 12.40 3.94
CA LYS A 81 -1.21 13.58 3.20
C LYS A 81 -0.14 14.05 2.21
N GLY A 82 -0.54 14.19 0.95
CA GLY A 82 0.32 14.70 -0.12
C GLY A 82 1.14 13.62 -0.84
N GLY A 83 1.14 12.37 -0.35
CA GLY A 83 1.74 11.24 -1.04
C GLY A 83 1.07 11.00 -2.40
N MET A 84 1.88 10.91 -3.46
CA MET A 84 1.42 10.62 -4.82
C MET A 84 1.59 9.15 -5.18
N VAL A 85 2.67 8.52 -4.71
CA VAL A 85 2.90 7.09 -4.84
C VAL A 85 3.32 6.55 -3.49
N CYS A 86 2.77 5.40 -3.10
CA CYS A 86 3.30 4.63 -2.00
C CYS A 86 3.71 3.22 -2.41
N ILE A 87 4.81 2.78 -1.82
CA ILE A 87 5.39 1.45 -1.96
C ILE A 87 5.31 0.77 -0.60
N MET A 88 4.78 -0.45 -0.55
CA MET A 88 4.93 -1.34 0.58
C MET A 88 5.77 -2.54 0.16
N PHE A 89 6.94 -2.67 0.77
CA PHE A 89 7.76 -3.86 0.67
C PHE A 89 7.41 -4.84 1.78
N ARG A 90 7.29 -6.09 1.42
CA ARG A 90 7.00 -7.16 2.36
C ARG A 90 7.99 -8.29 2.17
N GLU A 91 8.78 -8.52 3.19
CA GLU A 91 9.68 -9.66 3.27
C GLU A 91 8.87 -10.96 3.39
N MET A 92 9.10 -11.89 2.47
CA MET A 92 8.59 -13.26 2.55
C MET A 92 9.72 -14.18 3.02
N THR A 93 10.90 -14.01 2.42
CA THR A 93 12.17 -14.63 2.81
C THR A 93 13.31 -13.64 2.50
N PRO A 94 14.56 -13.87 2.94
CA PRO A 94 15.68 -12.96 2.63
C PRO A 94 15.94 -12.69 1.14
N GLU A 95 15.42 -13.54 0.25
CA GLU A 95 15.53 -13.42 -1.20
C GLU A 95 14.17 -13.38 -1.94
N HIS A 96 13.10 -13.11 -1.19
CA HIS A 96 11.75 -13.00 -1.75
C HIS A 96 11.01 -11.84 -1.11
N VAL A 97 10.71 -10.81 -1.92
CA VAL A 97 9.92 -9.65 -1.51
C VAL A 97 8.66 -9.55 -2.35
N LYS A 98 7.53 -9.32 -1.69
CA LYS A 98 6.28 -8.91 -2.31
C LYS A 98 6.15 -7.39 -2.22
N VAL A 99 5.78 -6.76 -3.33
CA VAL A 99 5.74 -5.31 -3.46
C VAL A 99 4.32 -4.90 -3.81
N SER A 100 3.77 -3.95 -3.05
CA SER A 100 2.50 -3.31 -3.38
C SER A 100 2.72 -1.84 -3.71
N LEU A 101 2.19 -1.42 -4.85
CA LEU A 101 2.22 -0.04 -5.32
C LEU A 101 0.82 0.55 -5.30
N ARG A 102 0.68 1.77 -4.78
CA ARG A 102 -0.53 2.58 -4.92
C ARG A 102 -0.16 3.97 -5.39
N SER A 103 -1.01 4.57 -6.19
CA SER A 103 -0.91 5.98 -6.53
C SER A 103 -2.20 6.72 -6.27
N GLU A 104 -2.07 8.01 -6.01
CA GLU A 104 -3.16 8.97 -6.08
C GLU A 104 -3.18 9.56 -7.50
N GLY A 105 -4.37 9.69 -8.08
CA GLY A 105 -4.53 10.27 -9.41
C GLY A 105 -4.10 9.38 -10.59
N GLN A 106 -3.66 9.97 -11.69
CA GLN A 106 -3.43 9.30 -12.98
C GLN A 106 -2.04 8.64 -13.13
N MET A 107 -1.25 8.48 -12.06
CA MET A 107 0.07 7.88 -12.18
C MET A 107 -0.01 6.35 -12.36
N PRO A 108 0.47 5.77 -13.48
CA PRO A 108 0.29 4.35 -13.81
C PRO A 108 1.29 3.45 -13.07
N VAL A 109 0.94 3.02 -11.85
CA VAL A 109 1.80 2.10 -11.08
C VAL A 109 1.81 0.67 -11.62
N ASN A 110 0.83 0.31 -12.46
CA ASN A 110 0.81 -0.95 -13.20
C ASN A 110 1.97 -1.07 -14.18
N ASP A 111 2.34 0.02 -14.86
CA ASP A 111 3.43 0.01 -15.84
C ASP A 111 4.77 -0.19 -15.14
N ILE A 112 4.92 0.38 -13.94
CA ILE A 112 6.09 0.14 -13.08
C ILE A 112 6.10 -1.32 -12.63
N ALA A 113 4.99 -1.85 -12.12
CA ALA A 113 4.91 -3.25 -11.70
C ALA A 113 5.24 -4.23 -12.84
N ALA A 114 4.82 -3.92 -14.07
CA ALA A 114 5.08 -4.74 -15.25
C ALA A 114 6.59 -4.89 -15.55
N LYS A 115 7.41 -3.85 -15.32
CA LYS A 115 8.88 -3.91 -15.43
C LYS A 115 9.48 -4.99 -14.51
N PHE A 116 8.81 -5.31 -13.40
CA PHE A 116 9.21 -6.31 -12.42
C PHE A 116 8.38 -7.60 -12.51
N ARG A 117 7.85 -7.92 -13.71
CA ARG A 117 7.02 -9.13 -13.97
C ARG A 117 5.74 -9.19 -13.11
N GLY A 118 5.27 -8.03 -12.65
CA GLY A 118 4.01 -7.87 -11.93
C GLY A 118 2.88 -7.34 -12.81
N GLY A 119 1.88 -6.75 -12.17
CA GLY A 119 0.74 -6.14 -12.86
C GLY A 119 -0.32 -5.63 -11.89
N GLY A 120 -1.45 -5.20 -12.43
CA GLY A 120 -2.60 -4.69 -11.67
C GLY A 120 -3.31 -3.56 -12.40
N HIS A 121 -3.97 -2.71 -11.64
CA HIS A 121 -4.68 -1.54 -12.15
C HIS A 121 -3.80 -0.30 -12.16
N LEU A 122 -4.22 0.71 -12.94
CA LEU A 122 -3.56 2.01 -13.06
C LEU A 122 -3.07 2.57 -11.73
N ARG A 123 -3.89 2.48 -10.68
CA ARG A 123 -3.64 3.06 -9.34
C ARG A 123 -3.25 2.04 -8.26
N ALA A 124 -3.28 0.75 -8.59
CA ALA A 124 -3.07 -0.32 -7.63
C ALA A 124 -2.50 -1.55 -8.30
N ALA A 125 -1.20 -1.76 -8.12
CA ALA A 125 -0.46 -2.85 -8.75
C ALA A 125 0.50 -3.49 -7.74
N GLY A 126 1.15 -4.57 -8.16
CA GLY A 126 2.18 -5.22 -7.37
C GLY A 126 3.02 -6.19 -8.18
N CYS A 127 4.16 -6.56 -7.62
CA CYS A 127 5.08 -7.55 -8.18
C CYS A 127 5.69 -8.40 -7.06
N GLN A 128 6.34 -9.48 -7.45
CA GLN A 128 7.13 -10.31 -6.55
C GLN A 128 8.51 -10.52 -7.16
N VAL A 129 9.55 -10.30 -6.37
CA VAL A 129 10.95 -10.48 -6.79
C VAL A 129 11.53 -11.64 -6.02
N TYR A 130 12.19 -12.56 -6.72
CA TYR A 130 12.73 -13.82 -6.20
C TYR A 130 14.21 -13.96 -6.53
N GLY A 131 14.95 -14.67 -5.67
CA GLY A 131 16.31 -15.15 -5.92
C GLY A 131 17.37 -14.05 -5.92
N ARG A 132 17.11 -12.94 -5.22
CA ARG A 132 18.07 -11.85 -5.00
C ARG A 132 17.85 -11.22 -3.62
N PRO A 133 18.88 -10.63 -2.99
CA PRO A 133 18.74 -9.93 -1.73
C PRO A 133 17.63 -8.87 -1.78
N ILE A 134 16.82 -8.80 -0.72
CA ILE A 134 15.71 -7.82 -0.63
C ILE A 134 16.20 -6.40 -0.86
N VAL A 135 17.35 -6.03 -0.29
CA VAL A 135 17.93 -4.69 -0.39
C VAL A 135 18.11 -4.26 -1.85
N ASP A 136 18.58 -5.17 -2.70
CA ASP A 136 18.79 -4.91 -4.13
C ASP A 136 17.45 -4.77 -4.87
N ALA A 137 16.47 -5.62 -4.53
CA ALA A 137 15.13 -5.54 -5.09
C ALA A 137 14.41 -4.24 -4.69
N GLU A 138 14.53 -3.81 -3.44
CA GLU A 138 13.99 -2.53 -2.99
C GLU A 138 14.65 -1.36 -3.72
N ALA A 139 15.98 -1.36 -3.84
CA ALA A 139 16.73 -0.29 -4.50
C ALA A 139 16.30 -0.12 -5.97
N ASP A 140 16.20 -1.22 -6.73
CA ASP A 140 15.78 -1.19 -8.14
C ASP A 140 14.36 -0.64 -8.29
N ILE A 141 13.44 -1.07 -7.43
CA ILE A 141 12.03 -0.65 -7.49
C ILE A 141 11.89 0.81 -7.06
N ILE A 142 12.57 1.23 -5.99
CA ILE A 142 12.57 2.62 -5.55
C ILE A 142 13.12 3.51 -6.66
N ALA A 143 14.20 3.11 -7.34
CA ALA A 143 14.76 3.87 -8.45
C ALA A 143 13.76 4.00 -9.61
N ALA A 144 13.13 2.89 -10.03
CA ALA A 144 12.13 2.90 -11.10
C ALA A 144 10.90 3.77 -10.78
N VAL A 145 10.43 3.74 -9.52
CA VAL A 145 9.32 4.60 -9.08
C VAL A 145 9.74 6.06 -9.00
N THR A 146 10.95 6.34 -8.52
CA THR A 146 11.49 7.70 -8.42
C THR A 146 11.58 8.34 -9.81
N GLU A 147 12.16 7.65 -10.79
CA GLU A 147 12.27 8.13 -12.17
C GLU A 147 10.89 8.43 -12.78
N ALA A 148 9.95 7.50 -12.64
CA ALA A 148 8.59 7.67 -13.17
C ALA A 148 7.85 8.86 -12.51
N LEU A 149 8.02 9.03 -11.19
CA LEU A 149 7.39 10.11 -10.45
C LEU A 149 8.02 11.46 -10.80
N GLU A 150 9.34 11.54 -10.92
CA GLU A 150 10.02 12.77 -11.34
C GLU A 150 9.59 13.24 -12.74
N SER A 151 9.46 12.32 -13.71
CA SER A 151 8.92 12.67 -15.04
C SER A 151 7.51 13.25 -14.92
N THR A 152 6.65 12.58 -14.16
CA THR A 152 5.27 13.00 -13.95
C THR A 152 5.20 14.37 -13.25
N LEU A 153 6.04 14.61 -12.23
CA LEU A 153 6.08 15.88 -11.51
C LEU A 153 6.53 17.04 -12.40
N LYS A 154 7.50 16.81 -13.30
CA LYS A 154 7.95 17.80 -14.28
C LYS A 154 6.83 18.17 -15.26
N GLU A 155 6.11 17.18 -15.76
CA GLU A 155 5.00 17.37 -16.71
C GLU A 155 3.79 18.10 -16.08
N THR A 156 3.56 17.90 -14.79
CA THR A 156 2.37 18.40 -14.08
C THR A 156 2.59 19.68 -13.28
N GLY A 157 3.84 20.16 -13.19
CA GLY A 157 4.21 21.25 -12.29
C GLY A 157 3.99 20.89 -10.81
N GLY A 158 4.20 19.62 -10.44
CA GLY A 158 4.11 19.13 -9.07
C GLY A 158 2.70 18.83 -8.54
N LYS A 159 1.68 18.88 -9.41
CA LYS A 159 0.28 18.65 -9.03
C LYS A 159 -0.11 17.17 -9.11
N ILE A 160 -0.98 16.76 -8.20
CA ILE A 160 -1.65 15.45 -8.28
C ILE A 160 -2.72 15.55 -9.37
N ILE A 161 -2.61 14.75 -10.43
CA ILE A 161 -3.62 14.68 -11.49
C ILE A 161 -4.73 13.73 -11.03
N VAL A 162 -5.81 14.22 -10.43
CA VAL A 162 -6.89 13.37 -9.88
C VAL A 162 -7.82 12.82 -10.95
#